data_AF-A0A932TE98-F1
#
_entry.id   AF-A0A932TE98-F1
#
_cell.length_a   1.000
_cell.length_b   1.000
_cell.length_c   1.000
_cell.angle_alpha   90.00
_cell.angle_beta   90.00
_cell.angle_gamma   90.00
#
_symmetry.space_group_name_H-M   'P 1'
#
loop_
_entity.id
_entity.type
_entity.pdbx_description
1 polymer ?
#
loop_
_entity_poly.entity_id
_entity_poly.type
_entity_poly.pdbx_seq_one_letter_code
_entity_poly.pdbx_strand_id
1 'polypeptide(L)'
;MRDLGMKTTTIRCHCGQRIVAKDVLQRSWYVRVFGPSFMYLKFRCSRCKRLGEKFIEQDKWDDSILRDIPSEMSLEEKKRFDQMGKIGVEEEIEFHFQMEDAEALKGLIKEFER
;
A
#
# COMPACT_ATOMS: atom_id res chain seq x y z
N MET A 1 -25.39 -1.98 7.95
CA MET A 1 -25.53 -2.27 6.51
C MET A 1 -24.17 -2.67 5.99
N ARG A 2 -24.02 -3.88 5.43
CA ARG A 2 -22.75 -4.39 4.91
C ARG A 2 -22.48 -3.70 3.57
N ASP A 3 -21.47 -2.85 3.51
CA ASP A 3 -21.01 -2.25 2.26
C ASP A 3 -20.37 -3.34 1.40
N LEU A 4 -21.05 -3.68 0.30
CA LEU A 4 -20.58 -4.58 -0.73
C LEU A 4 -19.38 -3.93 -1.41
N GLY A 5 -18.23 -4.62 -1.34
CA GLY A 5 -16.95 -4.17 -1.87
C GLY A 5 -17.05 -3.62 -3.30
N MET A 6 -16.95 -2.29 -3.40
CA MET A 6 -16.70 -1.60 -4.65
C MET A 6 -15.33 -2.06 -5.13
N LYS A 7 -15.29 -2.81 -6.24
CA LYS A 7 -14.04 -3.29 -6.86
C LYS A 7 -13.22 -2.07 -7.30
N THR A 8 -12.37 -1.56 -6.42
CA THR A 8 -11.50 -0.42 -6.72
C THR A 8 -10.47 -0.86 -7.75
N THR A 9 -10.68 -0.42 -8.99
CA THR A 9 -9.81 -0.74 -10.11
C THR A 9 -8.43 -0.13 -9.86
N THR A 10 -7.49 -0.92 -9.37
CA THR A 10 -6.14 -0.45 -9.05
C THR A 10 -5.33 -0.27 -10.34
N ILE A 11 -4.72 0.90 -10.52
CA ILE A 11 -3.86 1.18 -11.67
C ILE A 11 -2.46 0.62 -11.41
N ARG A 12 -1.96 -0.20 -12.35
CA ARG A 12 -0.61 -0.79 -12.28
C ARG A 12 0.20 -0.45 -13.52
N CYS A 13 1.50 -0.22 -13.30
CA CYS A 13 2.49 -0.21 -14.38
C CYS A 13 2.69 -1.63 -14.92
N HIS A 14 3.25 -1.74 -16.12
CA HIS A 14 3.64 -3.03 -16.71
C HIS A 14 4.65 -3.82 -15.84
N CYS A 15 5.46 -3.13 -15.02
CA CYS A 15 6.36 -3.80 -14.05
C CYS A 15 5.65 -4.32 -12.78
N GLY A 16 4.32 -4.21 -12.71
CA GLY A 16 3.50 -4.64 -11.57
C GLY A 16 3.34 -3.61 -10.45
N GLN A 17 4.14 -2.53 -10.45
CA GLN A 17 4.04 -1.46 -9.46
C GLN A 17 2.68 -0.76 -9.52
N ARG A 18 2.02 -0.62 -8.35
CA ARG A 18 0.82 0.21 -8.21
C ARG A 18 1.16 1.68 -8.41
N ILE A 19 0.31 2.37 -9.17
CA ILE A 19 0.38 3.82 -9.38
C ILE A 19 -0.50 4.50 -8.33
N VAL A 20 0.09 5.47 -7.63
CA VAL A 20 -0.63 6.30 -6.64
C VAL A 20 -0.55 7.78 -7.06
N ALA A 21 -1.25 8.66 -6.35
CA ALA A 21 -1.38 10.08 -6.73
C ALA A 21 -0.02 10.77 -7.00
N LYS A 22 1.02 10.44 -6.23
CA LYS A 22 2.38 11.01 -6.40
C LYS A 22 3.09 10.60 -7.71
N ASP A 23 2.66 9.50 -8.33
CA ASP A 23 3.21 9.03 -9.60
C ASP A 23 2.54 9.72 -10.81
N VAL A 24 1.40 10.38 -10.62
CA VAL A 24 0.59 10.97 -11.69
C VAL A 24 1.18 12.32 -12.10
N LEU A 25 1.44 12.47 -13.40
CA LEU A 25 1.94 13.71 -14.01
C LEU A 25 0.80 14.57 -14.56
N GLN A 26 -0.24 13.94 -15.09
CA GLN A 26 -1.39 14.63 -15.65
C GLN A 26 -2.65 13.81 -15.43
N ARG A 27 -3.72 14.51 -15.06
CA ARG A 27 -5.08 13.99 -14.93
C ARG A 27 -6.03 14.94 -15.66
N SER A 28 -6.84 14.43 -16.57
CA SER A 28 -7.77 15.28 -17.34
C SER A 28 -9.01 14.49 -17.77
N TRP A 29 -10.17 15.12 -17.74
CA TRP A 29 -11.39 14.56 -18.31
C TRP A 29 -11.33 14.62 -19.84
N TYR A 30 -11.51 13.48 -20.47
CA TYR A 30 -11.70 13.35 -21.91
C TYR A 30 -13.20 13.13 -22.17
N VAL A 31 -13.89 14.24 -22.45
CA VAL A 31 -15.35 14.25 -22.68
C VAL A 31 -15.62 13.97 -24.16
N ARG A 32 -16.58 13.08 -24.44
CA ARG A 32 -17.09 12.85 -25.80
C ARG A 32 -18.49 13.43 -25.93
N VAL A 33 -18.82 13.95 -27.12
CA VAL A 33 -20.17 14.47 -27.42
C VAL A 33 -21.20 13.33 -27.44
N PHE A 34 -20.79 12.13 -27.84
CA PHE A 34 -21.59 10.91 -27.80
C PHE A 34 -20.76 9.75 -27.23
N GLY A 35 -21.36 8.94 -26.37
CA GLY A 35 -20.72 7.81 -25.70
C GLY A 35 -20.09 8.16 -24.33
N PRO A 36 -19.39 7.20 -23.70
CA PRO A 36 -18.83 7.39 -22.36
C PRO A 36 -17.70 8.43 -22.35
N SER A 37 -17.66 9.24 -21.29
CA SER A 37 -16.52 10.08 -20.98
C SER A 37 -15.46 9.27 -20.25
N PHE A 38 -14.20 9.70 -20.35
CA PHE A 38 -13.06 9.00 -19.77
C PHE A 38 -12.24 9.92 -18.87
N MET A 39 -11.66 9.36 -17.82
CA MET A 39 -10.51 9.95 -17.14
C MET A 39 -9.23 9.52 -17.86
N TYR A 40 -8.49 10.49 -18.37
CA TYR A 40 -7.13 10.30 -18.87
C TYR A 40 -6.12 10.49 -17.74
N LEU A 41 -5.20 9.54 -17.61
CA LEU A 41 -4.09 9.58 -16.69
C LEU A 41 -2.77 9.36 -17.43
N LYS A 42 -1.83 10.26 -17.17
CA LYS A 42 -0.41 10.11 -17.49
C LYS A 42 0.38 10.00 -16.20
N PHE A 43 1.25 9.00 -16.08
CA PHE A 43 2.01 8.75 -14.87
C PHE A 43 3.45 8.33 -15.18
N ARG A 44 4.36 8.54 -14.22
CA ARG A 44 5.72 8.01 -14.23
C ARG A 44 5.87 7.01 -13.11
N CYS A 45 6.15 5.75 -13.45
CA CYS A 45 6.28 4.71 -12.43
C CYS A 45 7.46 4.99 -11.48
N SER A 46 7.19 5.08 -10.18
CA SER A 46 8.24 5.23 -9.15
C SER A 46 9.25 4.08 -9.11
N ARG A 47 8.88 2.86 -9.53
CA ARG A 47 9.79 1.69 -9.58
C ARG A 47 10.66 1.65 -10.84
N CYS A 48 10.07 1.45 -12.02
CA CYS A 48 10.83 1.27 -13.27
C CYS A 48 11.09 2.56 -14.06
N LYS A 49 10.59 3.71 -13.57
CA LYS A 49 10.75 5.06 -14.16
C LYS A 49 10.16 5.26 -15.57
N ARG A 50 9.51 4.25 -16.16
CA ARG A 50 8.80 4.35 -17.43
C ARG A 50 7.54 5.22 -17.30
N LEU A 51 7.22 5.92 -18.38
CA LEU A 51 5.95 6.63 -18.53
C LEU A 51 4.85 5.65 -18.95
N GLY A 52 3.65 5.88 -18.45
CA GLY A 52 2.47 5.11 -18.81
C GLY A 52 1.24 6.00 -18.94
N GLU A 53 0.28 5.52 -19.71
CA GLU A 53 -0.98 6.22 -19.97
C GLU A 53 -2.14 5.26 -19.78
N LYS A 54 -3.25 5.76 -19.24
CA LYS A 54 -4.49 4.99 -19.06
C LYS A 54 -5.71 5.88 -19.32
N PHE A 55 -6.70 5.25 -19.94
CA PHE A 55 -8.06 5.77 -20.07
C PHE A 55 -8.97 4.89 -19.22
N ILE A 56 -9.76 5.51 -18.36
CA ILE A 56 -10.70 4.84 -17.45
C ILE A 56 -12.07 5.45 -17.72
N GLU A 57 -13.09 4.65 -17.96
CA GLU A 57 -14.46 5.16 -18.13
C GLU A 57 -14.90 5.90 -16.87
N GLN A 58 -15.68 6.98 -17.03
CA GLN A 58 -16.09 7.86 -15.94
C GLN A 58 -16.82 7.12 -14.80
N ASP A 59 -17.65 6.13 -15.13
CA ASP A 59 -18.38 5.28 -14.18
C ASP A 59 -17.47 4.37 -13.35
N LYS A 60 -16.26 4.08 -13.86
CA LYS A 60 -15.23 3.28 -13.20
C LYS A 60 -14.16 4.13 -12.51
N TRP A 61 -14.27 5.45 -12.60
CA TRP A 61 -13.33 6.38 -11.98
C TRP A 61 -13.76 6.75 -10.56
N ASP A 62 -12.85 6.56 -9.60
CA ASP A 62 -12.98 7.02 -8.23
C ASP A 62 -11.60 7.53 -7.76
N ASP A 63 -11.54 8.71 -7.14
CA ASP A 63 -10.27 9.29 -6.69
C ASP A 63 -9.54 8.42 -5.65
N SER A 64 -10.25 7.53 -4.94
CA SER A 64 -9.67 6.53 -4.04
C SER A 64 -8.76 5.52 -4.74
N ILE A 65 -8.89 5.32 -6.06
CA ILE A 65 -8.03 4.44 -6.85
C ILE A 65 -6.55 4.82 -6.70
N LEU A 66 -6.28 6.13 -6.62
CA LEU A 66 -4.94 6.69 -6.49
C LEU A 66 -4.48 6.91 -5.05
N ARG A 67 -5.33 6.62 -4.04
CA ARG A 67 -4.91 6.72 -2.64
C ARG A 67 -3.76 5.76 -2.39
N ASP A 68 -2.72 6.28 -1.76
CA ASP A 68 -1.65 5.43 -1.24
C ASP A 68 -2.24 4.50 -0.18
N ILE A 69 -1.80 3.25 -0.13
CA ILE A 69 -2.16 2.40 1.00
C ILE A 69 -1.40 3.00 2.18
N PRO A 70 -2.06 3.42 3.26
CA PRO A 70 -1.36 3.88 4.45
C PRO A 70 -0.33 2.81 4.82
N SER A 71 0.90 3.25 5.12
CA SER A 71 1.87 2.41 5.80
C SER A 71 1.18 1.75 6.99
N GLU A 72 1.25 0.43 7.11
CA GLU A 72 0.72 -0.31 8.27
C GLU A 72 1.33 0.19 9.59
N MET A 73 2.47 0.87 9.50
CA MET A 73 3.14 1.55 10.59
C MET A 73 2.78 3.03 10.67
N SER A 74 2.41 3.50 11.86
CA SER A 74 2.30 4.92 12.17
C SER A 74 3.68 5.61 12.14
N LEU A 75 3.68 6.95 12.07
CA LEU A 75 4.94 7.72 12.14
C LEU A 75 5.61 7.60 13.51
N GLU A 76 4.80 7.49 14.55
CA GLU A 76 5.24 7.26 15.93
C GLU A 76 5.87 5.88 16.08
N GLU A 77 5.25 4.84 15.54
CA GLU A 77 5.80 3.47 15.54
C GLU A 77 7.11 3.41 14.77
N LYS A 78 7.18 4.07 13.61
CA LYS A 78 8.42 4.15 12.83
C LYS A 78 9.55 4.79 13.62
N LYS A 79 9.30 5.92 14.28
CA LYS A 79 10.30 6.59 15.13
C LYS A 79 10.73 5.70 16.29
N ARG A 80 9.79 4.98 16.92
CA ARG A 80 10.09 4.03 18.00
C ARG A 80 11.01 2.92 17.51
N PHE A 81 10.72 2.31 16.35
CA PHE A 81 11.58 1.26 15.79
C PHE A 81 12.95 1.76 15.36
N ASP A 82 13.04 2.96 14.78
CA ASP A 82 14.33 3.56 14.45
C ASP A 82 15.20 3.79 15.71
N GLN A 83 14.59 4.06 16.87
CA GLN A 83 15.29 4.23 18.15
C GLN A 83 15.72 2.92 18.80
N MET A 84 15.07 1.79 18.49
CA MET A 84 15.43 0.47 19.02
C MET A 84 16.76 -0.04 18.45
N GLY A 85 17.21 0.51 17.31
CA GLY A 85 18.46 0.10 16.68
C GLY A 85 18.30 -1.16 15.83
N LYS A 86 19.43 -1.69 15.35
CA LYS A 86 19.44 -2.94 14.60
C LYS A 86 19.41 -4.10 15.58
N ILE A 87 18.73 -5.18 15.21
CA ILE A 87 18.78 -6.45 15.93
C ILE A 87 20.24 -6.94 15.93
N GLY A 88 20.81 -7.10 17.12
CA GLY A 88 22.15 -7.61 17.36
C GLY A 88 22.22 -9.13 17.38
N VAL A 89 23.43 -9.67 17.27
CA VAL A 89 23.65 -11.13 17.29
C VAL A 89 23.25 -11.72 18.66
N GLU A 90 23.45 -10.96 19.73
CA GLU A 90 23.05 -11.35 21.08
C GLU A 90 21.53 -11.48 21.21
N GLU A 91 20.77 -10.56 20.60
CA GLU A 91 19.30 -10.61 20.56
C GLU A 91 18.80 -11.79 19.73
N GLU A 92 19.47 -12.11 18.62
CA GLU A 92 19.15 -13.30 17.82
C GLU A 92 19.38 -14.60 18.59
N ILE A 93 20.48 -14.68 19.35
CA ILE A 93 20.80 -15.85 20.19
C ILE A 93 19.80 -15.98 21.33
N GLU A 94 19.47 -14.89 22.01
CA GLU A 94 18.47 -14.89 23.09
C GLU A 94 17.10 -15.33 22.58
N PHE A 95 16.67 -14.80 21.44
CA PHE A 95 15.43 -15.20 20.79
C PHE A 95 15.43 -16.70 20.42
N HIS A 96 16.54 -17.21 19.89
CA HIS A 96 16.67 -18.62 19.53
C HIS A 96 16.41 -19.54 20.74
N PHE A 97 17.05 -19.26 21.88
CA PHE A 97 16.86 -20.05 23.10
C PHE A 97 15.47 -19.88 23.70
N GLN A 98 14.87 -18.68 23.62
CA GLN A 98 13.48 -18.49 24.04
C GLN A 98 12.52 -19.34 23.20
N MET A 99 12.78 -19.50 21.90
CA MET A 99 11.95 -20.32 21.02
C MET A 99 12.07 -21.84 21.23
N GLU A 100 13.09 -22.32 21.97
CA GLU A 100 13.21 -23.73 22.34
C GLU A 100 12.25 -24.12 23.48
N ASP A 101 11.74 -23.14 24.24
CA ASP A 101 10.71 -23.38 25.24
C ASP A 101 9.33 -23.52 24.56
N ALA A 102 8.73 -24.71 24.69
CA ALA A 102 7.41 -25.03 24.15
C ALA A 102 6.29 -24.11 24.70
N GLU A 103 6.53 -23.44 25.82
CA GLU A 103 5.61 -22.51 26.47
C GLU A 103 5.88 -21.04 26.13
N ALA A 104 6.97 -20.72 25.41
CA ALA A 104 7.38 -19.34 25.11
C ALA A 104 6.29 -18.52 24.43
N LEU A 105 5.55 -19.14 23.51
CA LEU A 105 4.45 -18.48 22.80
C LEU A 105 3.23 -18.21 23.71
N LYS A 106 3.05 -18.96 24.81
CA LYS A 106 1.93 -18.73 25.74
C LYS A 106 2.10 -17.45 26.55
N GLY A 107 3.33 -17.01 26.81
CA GLY A 107 3.62 -15.71 27.41
C GLY A 107 3.18 -14.56 26.51
N LEU A 108 3.50 -14.64 25.22
CA LEU A 108 3.14 -13.63 24.22
C LEU A 108 1.62 -13.51 24.02
N ILE A 109 0.88 -14.64 24.03
CA ILE A 109 -0.59 -14.60 23.89
C ILE A 109 -1.24 -13.74 25.00
N LYS A 110 -0.74 -13.79 26.23
CA LYS A 110 -1.26 -12.98 27.35
C LYS A 110 -0.99 -11.48 27.20
N GLU A 111 0.08 -11.09 26.50
CA GLU A 111 0.38 -9.68 26.23
C GLU A 111 -0.50 -9.10 25.13
N PHE A 112 -0.91 -9.90 24.15
CA PHE A 112 -1.80 -9.48 23.06
C PHE A 112 -3.29 -9.42 23.45
N GLU A 113 -3.71 -10.11 24.51
CA GLU A 113 -5.08 -10.09 25.03
C GLU A 113 -5.37 -8.93 26.01
N ARG A 114 -4.38 -8.05 26.25
CA ARG A 114 -4.46 -6.92 27.17
C ARG A 114 -4.74 -5.60 26.46
#